data_AF-Q4DLL8-F1
#
_entry.id   AF-Q4DLL8-F1
#
_cell.length_a   1.000
_cell.length_b   1.000
_cell.length_c   1.000
_cell.angle_alpha   90.00
_cell.angle_beta   90.00
_cell.angle_gamma   90.00
#
_symmetry.space_group_name_H-M   'P 1'
#
loop_
_entity.id
_entity.type
_entity.pdbx_description
1 polymer ?
#
loop_
_entity_poly.entity_id
_entity_poly.type
_entity_poly.pdbx_seq_one_letter_code
_entity_poly.pdbx_strand_id
1 'polypeptide(L)'
;MGIFSKKRHGEMLATDDEGRCFTWRLENFSSFKLGTTLDGMNVVAFTKAKFHLHMTIDTNGNIGLYLHYKATGIPKYSYYFSNSKGEIMRRHTAHTIPYNTERCGHWNTCYRPDILEFIGGDDVLFVNFCFDNDSLALLRVSPKNLVVTWTVPHLFRQVLNPYSSNGFVHEGVLIGLRLEIKKEAGANDAFAPYDVRKIKDLVFFLFSRKRDVPPHSIELLDSRGMSIAKLDRKETPGVQTLTVSKEVLWDALGDDGDLQVRVEIICRGNPIDALNALSGSQLQQQQQQQQSELREGGQAGPPRTVQIGDKKEEYVVFHGDD
;
A
#
# COMPACT_ATOMS: atom_id res chain seq x y z
N MET A 1 -11.63 40.02 9.89
CA MET A 1 -11.58 38.83 9.02
C MET A 1 -11.40 37.60 9.91
N GLY A 2 -12.48 36.92 10.25
CA GLY A 2 -12.41 35.73 11.11
C GLY A 2 -11.67 34.64 10.38
N ILE A 3 -10.49 34.27 10.89
CA ILE A 3 -9.80 33.05 10.50
C ILE A 3 -10.72 31.92 11.00
N PHE A 4 -11.60 31.43 10.13
CA PHE A 4 -12.34 30.20 10.35
C PHE A 4 -11.32 29.08 10.49
N SER A 5 -10.88 28.84 11.72
CA SER A 5 -10.15 27.65 12.14
C SER A 5 -10.87 26.44 11.56
N LYS A 6 -10.23 25.72 10.64
CA LYS A 6 -10.80 24.48 10.07
C LYS A 6 -11.14 23.56 11.24
N LYS A 7 -12.42 23.19 11.39
CA LYS A 7 -12.87 22.29 12.44
C LYS A 7 -12.12 20.97 12.33
N ARG A 8 -11.30 20.67 13.33
CA ARG A 8 -10.60 19.39 13.45
C ARG A 8 -11.48 18.42 14.25
N HIS A 9 -11.51 17.17 13.81
CA HIS A 9 -12.31 16.12 14.42
C HIS A 9 -11.36 15.08 15.00
N GLY A 10 -11.66 14.60 16.20
CA GLY A 10 -10.85 13.59 16.87
C GLY A 10 -9.45 14.06 17.27
N GLU A 11 -8.73 13.13 17.90
CA GLU A 11 -7.35 13.30 18.36
C GLU A 11 -6.42 12.45 17.51
N MET A 12 -5.31 13.01 17.04
CA MET A 12 -4.33 12.28 16.23
C MET A 12 -2.98 12.28 16.94
N LEU A 13 -2.52 11.09 17.33
CA LEU A 13 -1.32 10.87 18.13
C LEU A 13 -0.33 9.98 17.39
N ALA A 14 0.96 10.24 17.57
CA ALA A 14 2.01 9.29 17.17
C ALA A 14 2.00 8.10 18.13
N THR A 15 2.20 6.90 17.59
CA THR A 15 2.29 5.65 18.37
C THR A 15 3.68 5.04 18.36
N ASP A 16 4.62 5.67 17.67
CA ASP A 16 6.04 5.33 17.66
C ASP A 16 6.91 6.59 17.80
N ASP A 17 8.14 6.39 18.24
CA ASP A 17 9.13 7.48 18.40
C ASP A 17 9.71 7.93 17.05
N GLU A 18 9.59 7.10 16.01
CA GLU A 18 10.07 7.41 14.66
C GLU A 18 9.18 8.40 13.91
N GLY A 19 7.92 8.58 14.35
CA GLY A 19 6.93 9.40 13.66
C GLY A 19 6.46 8.78 12.35
N ARG A 20 6.33 7.45 12.32
CA ARG A 20 5.79 6.69 11.18
C ARG A 20 4.39 6.19 11.45
N CYS A 21 4.08 5.85 12.70
CA CYS A 21 2.80 5.26 13.09
C CYS A 21 1.96 6.26 13.89
N PHE A 22 0.68 6.33 13.55
CA PHE A 22 -0.26 7.27 14.12
C PHE A 22 -1.62 6.63 14.32
N THR A 23 -2.32 7.03 15.37
CA THR A 23 -3.71 6.67 15.60
C THR A 23 -4.56 7.94 15.61
N TRP A 24 -5.58 7.97 14.77
CA TRP A 24 -6.61 9.00 14.76
C TRP A 24 -7.88 8.46 15.42
N ARG A 25 -8.18 8.97 16.61
CA ARG A 25 -9.31 8.56 17.46
C ARG A 25 -10.52 9.47 17.22
N LEU A 26 -11.61 8.88 16.77
CA LEU A 26 -12.90 9.53 16.49
C LEU A 26 -13.95 9.01 17.47
N GLU A 27 -14.22 9.79 18.53
CA GLU A 27 -15.31 9.51 19.46
C GLU A 27 -16.68 9.91 18.88
N ASN A 28 -17.73 9.24 19.36
CA ASN A 28 -19.11 9.45 18.97
C ASN A 28 -19.30 9.36 17.44
N PHE A 29 -18.68 8.35 16.80
CA PHE A 29 -18.62 8.25 15.34
C PHE A 29 -20.02 8.20 14.71
N SER A 30 -20.98 7.58 15.38
CA SER A 30 -22.39 7.52 14.99
C SER A 30 -23.05 8.89 14.83
N SER A 31 -22.51 9.93 15.49
CA SER A 31 -23.04 11.31 15.41
C SER A 31 -22.71 12.01 14.08
N PHE A 32 -21.72 11.52 13.33
CA PHE A 32 -21.36 12.10 12.04
C PHE A 32 -22.38 11.72 10.96
N LYS A 33 -22.97 12.75 10.33
CA LYS A 33 -24.05 12.61 9.34
C LYS A 33 -23.51 12.21 7.97
N LEU A 34 -24.36 11.61 7.15
CA LEU A 34 -24.11 11.45 5.72
C LEU A 34 -23.82 12.81 5.06
N GLY A 35 -22.95 12.81 4.05
CA GLY A 35 -22.45 14.03 3.41
C GLY A 35 -21.46 14.85 4.23
N THR A 36 -20.93 14.31 5.34
CA THR A 36 -19.97 15.02 6.20
C THR A 36 -18.53 14.72 5.81
N THR A 37 -17.68 15.72 6.02
CA THR A 37 -16.23 15.62 5.91
C THR A 37 -15.59 15.83 7.28
N LEU A 38 -14.67 14.95 7.65
CA LEU A 38 -13.93 14.96 8.90
C LEU A 38 -12.44 15.18 8.62
N ASP A 39 -11.90 16.29 9.11
CA ASP A 39 -10.46 16.56 9.05
C ASP A 39 -9.77 16.24 10.37
N GLY A 40 -8.75 15.38 10.35
CA GLY A 40 -7.88 15.12 11.49
C GLY A 40 -6.94 16.28 11.79
N MET A 41 -6.35 16.27 12.99
CA MET A 41 -5.33 17.25 13.38
C MET A 41 -4.06 17.15 12.52
N ASN A 42 -3.33 18.26 12.37
CA ASN A 42 -2.03 18.19 11.72
C ASN A 42 -1.01 17.63 12.70
N VAL A 43 -0.26 16.63 12.27
CA VAL A 43 0.92 16.09 12.97
C VAL A 43 2.14 16.15 12.07
N VAL A 44 3.31 15.84 12.63
CA VAL A 44 4.60 15.85 11.91
C VAL A 44 5.04 14.41 11.66
N ALA A 45 5.38 14.08 10.42
CA ALA A 45 5.91 12.76 10.04
C ALA A 45 7.42 12.66 10.26
N PHE A 46 7.96 11.45 10.12
CA PHE A 46 9.41 11.15 10.16
C PHE A 46 10.26 12.03 9.23
N THR A 47 9.69 12.44 8.09
CA THR A 47 10.30 13.35 7.10
C THR A 47 10.32 14.82 7.52
N LYS A 48 9.79 15.15 8.70
CA LYS A 48 9.51 16.52 9.20
C LYS A 48 8.42 17.28 8.43
N ALA A 49 7.80 16.67 7.42
CA ALA A 49 6.61 17.24 6.77
C ALA A 49 5.38 17.13 7.69
N LYS A 50 4.50 18.13 7.63
CA LYS A 50 3.21 18.08 8.32
C LYS A 50 2.19 17.33 7.47
N PHE A 51 1.30 16.57 8.09
CA PHE A 51 0.18 15.94 7.40
C PHE A 51 -1.05 15.84 8.29
N HIS A 52 -2.19 15.54 7.69
CA HIS A 52 -3.41 15.11 8.39
C HIS A 52 -4.19 14.12 7.54
N LEU A 53 -5.07 13.37 8.20
CA LEU A 53 -6.06 12.52 7.55
C LEU A 53 -7.34 13.28 7.30
N HIS A 54 -8.04 12.88 6.25
CA HIS A 54 -9.31 13.42 5.80
C HIS A 54 -10.25 12.26 5.50
N MET A 55 -11.39 12.21 6.18
CA MET A 55 -12.40 11.19 5.99
C MET A 55 -13.67 11.82 5.42
N THR A 56 -14.28 11.16 4.43
CA THR A 56 -15.55 11.56 3.87
C THR A 56 -16.58 10.48 4.15
N ILE A 57 -17.76 10.87 4.61
CA ILE A 57 -18.93 10.01 4.64
C ILE A 57 -19.86 10.54 3.56
N ASP A 58 -19.91 9.90 2.40
CA ASP A 58 -20.73 10.39 1.29
C ASP A 58 -22.24 10.29 1.59
N THR A 59 -23.06 10.78 0.67
CA THR A 59 -24.52 10.76 0.83
C THR A 59 -25.12 9.34 0.79
N ASN A 60 -24.41 8.38 0.22
CA ASN A 60 -24.84 6.98 0.15
C ASN A 60 -24.39 6.19 1.38
N GLY A 61 -23.41 6.69 2.14
CA GLY A 61 -22.79 6.05 3.29
C GLY A 61 -21.42 5.44 3.00
N ASN A 62 -20.84 5.64 1.82
CA ASN A 62 -19.48 5.21 1.54
C ASN A 62 -18.49 6.10 2.27
N ILE A 63 -17.46 5.47 2.85
CA ILE A 63 -16.41 6.14 3.59
C ILE A 63 -15.16 6.19 2.74
N GLY A 64 -14.69 7.41 2.44
CA GLY A 64 -13.40 7.65 1.82
C GLY A 64 -12.37 8.09 2.87
N LEU A 65 -11.12 7.67 2.72
CA LEU A 65 -10.01 8.11 3.56
C LEU A 65 -8.84 8.60 2.71
N TYR A 66 -8.38 9.81 3.01
CA TYR A 66 -7.34 10.50 2.28
C TYR A 66 -6.28 11.06 3.22
N LEU A 67 -5.04 11.03 2.75
CA LEU A 67 -3.92 11.73 3.31
C LEU A 67 -3.79 13.08 2.62
N HIS A 68 -3.55 14.13 3.40
CA HIS A 68 -3.02 15.40 2.91
C HIS A 68 -1.67 15.67 3.56
N TYR A 69 -0.62 15.46 2.78
CA TYR A 69 0.78 15.58 3.13
C TYR A 69 1.31 16.90 2.59
N LYS A 70 1.77 17.80 3.46
CA LYS A 70 2.14 19.20 3.09
C LYS A 70 3.52 19.31 2.44
N ALA A 71 3.85 18.34 1.59
CA ALA A 71 5.03 18.27 0.76
C ALA A 71 4.71 17.37 -0.45
N THR A 72 5.45 17.52 -1.54
CA THR A 72 5.39 16.58 -2.66
C THR A 72 6.18 15.31 -2.35
N GLY A 73 5.82 14.20 -3.00
CA GLY A 73 6.44 12.90 -2.74
C GLY A 73 5.93 12.28 -1.44
N ILE A 74 4.62 12.00 -1.39
CA ILE A 74 4.01 11.24 -0.31
C ILE A 74 4.74 9.89 -0.14
N PRO A 75 5.29 9.57 1.04
CA PRO A 75 5.83 8.26 1.33
C PRO A 75 4.75 7.19 1.27
N LYS A 76 5.12 5.95 0.95
CA LYS A 76 4.18 4.82 0.99
C LYS A 76 3.52 4.74 2.35
N TYR A 77 2.23 4.45 2.35
CA TYR A 77 1.47 4.30 3.57
C TYR A 77 0.45 3.19 3.47
N SER A 78 0.07 2.72 4.65
CA SER A 78 -1.03 1.82 4.88
C SER A 78 -1.87 2.30 6.06
N TYR A 79 -3.11 1.86 6.12
CA TYR A 79 -3.96 2.10 7.29
C TYR A 79 -4.97 0.97 7.47
N TYR A 80 -5.50 0.87 8.68
CA TYR A 80 -6.60 -0.03 9.01
C TYR A 80 -7.46 0.61 10.10
N PHE A 81 -8.68 0.12 10.24
CA PHE A 81 -9.57 0.57 11.30
C PHE A 81 -9.50 -0.39 12.49
N SER A 82 -9.60 0.14 13.70
CA SER A 82 -9.82 -0.66 14.90
C SER A 82 -10.92 -0.07 15.77
N ASN A 83 -11.51 -0.91 16.62
CA ASN A 83 -12.48 -0.50 17.63
C ASN A 83 -11.86 -0.50 19.04
N SER A 84 -12.64 -0.12 20.05
CA SER A 84 -12.21 -0.09 21.46
C SER A 84 -11.82 -1.45 22.03
N LYS A 85 -12.22 -2.56 21.39
CA LYS A 85 -11.85 -3.93 21.79
C LYS A 85 -10.53 -4.39 21.16
N GLY A 86 -9.90 -3.54 20.34
CA GLY A 86 -8.68 -3.88 19.61
C GLY A 86 -8.90 -4.82 18.43
N GLU A 87 -10.16 -5.04 18.02
CA GLU A 87 -10.46 -5.76 16.79
C GLU A 87 -10.07 -4.88 15.59
N ILE A 88 -9.57 -5.50 14.52
CA ILE A 88 -9.16 -4.78 13.31
C ILE A 88 -10.10 -5.08 12.14
N MET A 89 -10.28 -4.10 11.26
CA MET A 89 -10.96 -4.30 9.98
C MET A 89 -10.24 -3.59 8.83
N ARG A 90 -10.31 -4.21 7.65
CA ARG A 90 -9.98 -3.66 6.31
C ARG A 90 -8.69 -2.84 6.28
N ARG A 91 -7.53 -3.52 6.28
CA ARG A 91 -6.26 -2.86 5.97
C ARG A 91 -6.22 -2.49 4.48
N HIS A 92 -5.80 -1.27 4.21
CA HIS A 92 -5.56 -0.72 2.88
C HIS A 92 -4.10 -0.29 2.76
N THR A 93 -3.53 -0.44 1.57
CA THR A 93 -2.17 -0.02 1.24
C THR A 93 -2.19 0.83 -0.01
N ALA A 94 -1.50 1.97 0.00
CA ALA A 94 -1.38 2.82 -1.17
C ALA A 94 -0.33 2.26 -2.16
N HIS A 95 -0.76 1.44 -3.12
CA HIS A 95 0.14 0.80 -4.10
C HIS A 95 0.68 1.72 -5.19
N THR A 96 0.05 2.87 -5.38
CA THR A 96 0.46 3.85 -6.40
C THR A 96 0.37 5.21 -5.74
N ILE A 97 1.40 6.01 -5.81
CA ILE A 97 1.37 7.37 -5.26
C ILE A 97 2.05 8.26 -6.28
N PRO A 98 1.30 9.14 -6.97
CA PRO A 98 1.92 10.06 -7.92
C PRO A 98 2.98 10.92 -7.25
N TYR A 99 4.16 11.00 -7.88
CA TYR A 99 5.35 11.66 -7.32
C TYR A 99 5.13 13.15 -7.02
N ASN A 100 4.21 13.79 -7.74
CA ASN A 100 3.91 15.21 -7.66
C ASN A 100 2.60 15.51 -6.93
N THR A 101 2.10 14.60 -6.08
CA THR A 101 0.89 14.86 -5.29
C THR A 101 1.19 15.14 -3.82
N GLU A 102 0.36 16.00 -3.24
CA GLU A 102 0.26 16.28 -1.81
C GLU A 102 -0.96 15.59 -1.19
N ARG A 103 -1.81 14.96 -2.03
CA ARG A 103 -3.10 14.39 -1.63
C ARG A 103 -3.38 13.06 -2.32
N CYS A 104 -3.76 12.07 -1.54
CA CYS A 104 -3.76 10.67 -1.96
C CYS A 104 -4.72 9.90 -1.05
N GLY A 105 -5.59 9.06 -1.59
CA GLY A 105 -6.50 8.28 -0.76
C GLY A 105 -7.42 7.34 -1.50
N HIS A 106 -8.23 6.63 -0.74
CA HIS A 106 -9.19 5.66 -1.24
C HIS A 106 -10.59 6.23 -1.05
N TRP A 107 -11.38 6.27 -2.12
CA TRP A 107 -12.72 6.88 -2.09
C TRP A 107 -13.78 5.98 -1.45
N ASN A 108 -13.60 4.66 -1.49
CA ASN A 108 -14.54 3.67 -0.95
C ASN A 108 -13.78 2.62 -0.14
N THR A 109 -13.50 2.96 1.12
CA THR A 109 -12.77 2.08 2.06
C THR A 109 -13.71 1.16 2.81
N CYS A 110 -14.90 1.68 3.16
CA CYS A 110 -15.91 0.95 3.89
C CYS A 110 -17.29 1.61 3.78
N TYR A 111 -18.32 0.84 4.17
CA TYR A 111 -19.68 1.34 4.26
C TYR A 111 -19.98 1.72 5.71
N ARG A 112 -20.64 2.86 5.93
CA ARG A 112 -20.90 3.39 7.26
C ARG A 112 -21.66 2.41 8.17
N PRO A 113 -22.73 1.73 7.74
CA PRO A 113 -23.36 0.67 8.52
C PRO A 113 -22.38 -0.41 9.00
N ASP A 114 -21.48 -0.90 8.14
CA ASP A 114 -20.48 -1.90 8.52
C ASP A 114 -19.55 -1.38 9.62
N ILE A 115 -19.13 -0.11 9.52
CA ILE A 115 -18.30 0.54 10.55
C ILE A 115 -19.07 0.69 11.86
N LEU A 116 -20.35 1.06 11.82
CA LEU A 116 -21.17 1.21 13.02
C LEU A 116 -21.39 -0.13 13.74
N GLU A 117 -21.63 -1.20 12.97
CA GLU A 117 -21.70 -2.56 13.52
C GLU A 117 -20.36 -2.95 14.16
N PHE A 118 -19.24 -2.66 13.48
CA PHE A 118 -17.91 -2.98 13.95
C PHE A 118 -17.49 -2.23 15.22
N ILE A 119 -17.75 -0.92 15.32
CA ILE A 119 -17.40 -0.14 16.54
C ILE A 119 -18.28 -0.51 17.73
N GLY A 120 -19.52 -0.95 17.47
CA GLY A 120 -20.48 -1.34 18.50
C GLY A 120 -20.86 -0.19 19.44
N GLY A 121 -21.21 -0.54 20.68
CA GLY A 121 -21.77 0.40 21.66
C GLY A 121 -20.79 1.43 22.23
N ASP A 122 -19.47 1.20 22.10
CA ASP A 122 -18.46 2.16 22.59
C ASP A 122 -18.39 3.42 21.70
N ASP A 123 -18.86 3.33 20.45
CA ASP A 123 -18.94 4.42 19.46
C ASP A 123 -17.62 5.19 19.26
N VAL A 124 -16.49 4.48 19.32
CA VAL A 124 -15.16 5.02 19.02
C VAL A 124 -14.55 4.28 17.84
N LEU A 125 -14.23 5.03 16.80
CA LEU A 125 -13.46 4.54 15.66
C LEU A 125 -12.00 4.98 15.80
N PHE A 126 -11.08 4.04 15.64
CA PHE A 126 -9.65 4.32 15.54
C PHE A 126 -9.20 4.08 14.10
N VAL A 127 -8.55 5.09 13.50
CA VAL A 127 -7.87 4.95 12.22
C VAL A 127 -6.38 4.84 12.51
N ASN A 128 -5.81 3.64 12.34
CA ASN A 128 -4.39 3.39 12.53
C ASN A 128 -3.69 3.56 11.20
N PHE A 129 -2.75 4.49 11.13
CA PHE A 129 -2.07 4.92 9.92
C PHE A 129 -0.56 4.75 10.10
N CYS A 130 0.09 4.15 9.11
CA CYS A 130 1.53 3.92 9.13
C CYS A 130 2.15 4.36 7.81
N PHE A 131 3.24 5.12 7.87
CA PHE A 131 4.17 5.25 6.75
C PHE A 131 5.03 3.99 6.67
N ASP A 132 4.75 3.19 5.65
CA ASP A 132 5.44 1.93 5.46
C ASP A 132 6.94 2.18 5.16
N ASN A 133 7.79 1.28 5.67
CA ASN A 133 9.24 1.33 5.52
C ASN A 133 9.77 0.20 4.62
N ASP A 134 8.90 -0.54 3.95
CA ASP A 134 9.29 -1.51 2.94
C ASP A 134 9.87 -0.83 1.69
N SER A 135 10.66 -1.58 0.92
CA SER A 135 11.30 -1.06 -0.28
C SER A 135 11.13 -2.02 -1.46
N LEU A 136 11.11 -1.46 -2.66
CA LEU A 136 11.00 -2.22 -3.90
C LEU A 136 12.16 -1.83 -4.82
N ALA A 137 12.96 -2.81 -5.22
CA ALA A 137 14.04 -2.66 -6.18
C ALA A 137 13.73 -3.44 -7.47
N LEU A 138 14.00 -2.83 -8.62
CA LEU A 138 13.84 -3.46 -9.92
C LEU A 138 15.21 -3.58 -10.61
N LEU A 139 15.52 -4.78 -11.10
CA LEU A 139 16.74 -5.09 -11.84
C LEU A 139 16.39 -5.86 -13.11
N ARG A 140 16.70 -5.29 -14.28
CA ARG A 140 16.58 -6.01 -15.55
C ARG A 140 17.85 -6.82 -15.79
N VAL A 141 17.80 -8.12 -15.49
CA VAL A 141 18.93 -9.06 -15.64
C VAL A 141 19.15 -9.50 -17.10
N SER A 142 18.10 -9.50 -17.92
CA SER A 142 18.21 -9.71 -19.36
C SER A 142 17.07 -8.99 -20.09
N PRO A 143 17.12 -8.87 -21.44
CA PRO A 143 16.00 -8.31 -22.20
C PRO A 143 14.67 -9.02 -21.93
N LYS A 144 14.73 -10.31 -21.55
CA LYS A 144 13.57 -11.16 -21.32
C LYS A 144 13.20 -11.33 -19.85
N ASN A 145 14.05 -10.90 -18.90
CA ASN A 145 13.81 -11.17 -17.47
C ASN A 145 13.95 -9.89 -16.63
N LEU A 146 12.92 -9.59 -15.86
CA LEU A 146 12.89 -8.56 -14.84
C LEU A 146 12.90 -9.21 -13.46
N VAL A 147 13.84 -8.83 -12.61
CA VAL A 147 13.86 -9.20 -11.20
C VAL A 147 13.31 -8.03 -10.39
N VAL A 148 12.38 -8.33 -9.49
CA VAL A 148 11.81 -7.40 -8.54
C VAL A 148 12.09 -7.94 -7.14
N THR A 149 12.71 -7.13 -6.29
CA THR A 149 12.97 -7.47 -4.89
C THR A 149 12.16 -6.54 -4.00
N TRP A 150 11.23 -7.11 -3.24
CA TRP A 150 10.47 -6.42 -2.21
C TRP A 150 11.04 -6.76 -0.84
N THR A 151 11.48 -5.77 -0.08
CA THR A 151 12.01 -5.97 1.28
C THR A 151 11.01 -5.46 2.30
N VAL A 152 10.53 -6.35 3.16
CA VAL A 152 9.66 -6.04 4.31
C VAL A 152 10.51 -6.09 5.57
N PRO A 153 10.85 -4.94 6.17
CA PRO A 153 11.65 -4.92 7.39
C PRO A 153 10.82 -5.35 8.59
N HIS A 154 11.46 -6.09 9.51
CA HIS A 154 10.86 -6.55 10.76
C HIS A 154 9.48 -7.19 10.54
N LEU A 155 9.41 -8.21 9.68
CA LEU A 155 8.17 -8.76 9.12
C LEU A 155 7.06 -8.92 10.16
N PHE A 156 7.39 -9.55 11.30
CA PHE A 156 6.42 -9.90 12.34
C PHE A 156 6.00 -8.73 13.25
N ARG A 157 6.63 -7.56 13.12
CA ARG A 157 6.20 -6.31 13.78
C ARG A 157 5.17 -5.52 12.97
N GLN A 158 4.93 -5.92 11.72
CA GLN A 158 3.94 -5.30 10.83
C GLN A 158 2.55 -5.94 11.00
N VAL A 159 1.49 -5.21 10.63
CA VAL A 159 0.12 -5.76 10.54
C VAL A 159 -0.13 -6.43 9.18
N LEU A 160 0.12 -7.73 9.04
CA LEU A 160 0.31 -8.39 7.75
C LEU A 160 -0.98 -8.72 6.94
N ASN A 161 -2.13 -8.06 7.17
CA ASN A 161 -3.41 -8.53 6.62
C ASN A 161 -4.37 -7.47 6.03
N PRO A 162 -4.38 -7.29 4.69
CA PRO A 162 -3.29 -7.58 3.76
C PRO A 162 -2.14 -6.57 3.90
N TYR A 163 -0.91 -7.00 3.63
CA TYR A 163 0.23 -6.12 3.44
C TYR A 163 0.73 -6.24 2.00
N SER A 164 1.09 -5.15 1.35
CA SER A 164 1.50 -5.20 -0.05
C SER A 164 2.65 -4.26 -0.33
N SER A 165 3.39 -4.52 -1.39
CA SER A 165 4.44 -3.63 -1.87
C SER A 165 3.87 -2.35 -2.45
N ASN A 166 4.75 -1.36 -2.66
CA ASN A 166 4.53 -0.41 -3.75
C ASN A 166 4.41 -1.18 -5.08
N GLY A 167 3.48 -0.79 -5.94
CA GLY A 167 3.33 -1.39 -7.25
C GLY A 167 4.44 -0.95 -8.20
N PHE A 168 4.71 -1.78 -9.21
CA PHE A 168 5.64 -1.47 -10.30
C PHE A 168 4.97 -1.67 -11.65
N VAL A 169 5.48 -0.97 -12.67
CA VAL A 169 4.95 -1.07 -14.03
C VAL A 169 5.79 -2.06 -14.84
N HIS A 170 5.12 -3.04 -15.41
CA HIS A 170 5.68 -4.00 -16.36
C HIS A 170 4.82 -4.03 -17.62
N GLU A 171 5.40 -3.70 -18.78
CA GLU A 171 4.70 -3.70 -20.08
C GLU A 171 3.36 -2.92 -20.06
N GLY A 172 3.36 -1.78 -19.36
CA GLY A 172 2.19 -0.90 -19.19
C GLY A 172 1.15 -1.40 -18.18
N VAL A 173 1.43 -2.49 -17.46
CA VAL A 173 0.58 -3.04 -16.40
C VAL A 173 1.17 -2.73 -15.05
N LEU A 174 0.36 -2.18 -14.14
CA LEU A 174 0.72 -2.06 -12.73
C LEU A 174 0.55 -3.41 -12.04
N ILE A 175 1.62 -3.89 -11.41
CA ILE A 175 1.67 -5.14 -10.66
C ILE A 175 2.08 -4.82 -9.23
N GLY A 176 1.39 -5.42 -8.24
CA GLY A 176 1.77 -5.38 -6.84
C GLY A 176 2.13 -6.76 -6.32
N LEU A 177 3.01 -6.83 -5.32
CA LEU A 177 3.20 -8.02 -4.50
C LEU A 177 2.31 -7.89 -3.27
N ARG A 178 1.57 -8.95 -2.93
CA ARG A 178 0.69 -8.99 -1.78
C ARG A 178 1.05 -10.15 -0.87
N LEU A 179 1.04 -9.85 0.41
CA LEU A 179 1.19 -10.75 1.53
C LEU A 179 -0.12 -10.75 2.30
N GLU A 180 -0.68 -11.93 2.47
CA GLU A 180 -1.84 -12.19 3.33
C GLU A 180 -1.50 -13.24 4.39
N ILE A 181 -2.34 -13.32 5.42
CA ILE A 181 -2.19 -14.32 6.48
C ILE A 181 -3.39 -15.25 6.52
N LYS A 182 -3.13 -16.52 6.82
CA LYS A 182 -4.14 -17.47 7.29
C LYS A 182 -4.01 -17.61 8.79
N LYS A 183 -5.10 -17.46 9.51
CA LYS A 183 -5.17 -17.68 10.97
C LYS A 183 -5.52 -19.13 11.29
N GLU A 184 -5.13 -19.61 12.47
CA GLU A 184 -5.45 -20.96 12.92
C GLU A 184 -6.96 -21.27 12.94
N ALA A 185 -7.79 -20.30 13.33
CA ALA A 185 -9.24 -20.43 13.39
C ALA A 185 -9.94 -20.37 12.00
N GLY A 186 -9.18 -20.22 10.92
CA GLY A 186 -9.72 -20.09 9.56
C GLY A 186 -10.14 -18.67 9.19
N ALA A 187 -10.97 -18.54 8.15
CA ALA A 187 -11.36 -17.26 7.53
C ALA A 187 -12.49 -16.51 8.26
N ASN A 188 -13.04 -17.06 9.36
CA ASN A 188 -14.23 -16.51 10.02
C ASN A 188 -13.98 -15.22 10.83
N ASP A 189 -12.73 -14.77 10.93
CA ASP A 189 -12.36 -13.57 11.67
C ASP A 189 -12.42 -12.33 10.75
N ALA A 190 -13.61 -11.97 10.25
CA ALA A 190 -13.79 -10.71 9.51
C ALA A 190 -13.33 -9.51 10.36
N PHE A 191 -13.58 -9.58 11.67
CA PHE A 191 -13.15 -8.63 12.70
C PHE A 191 -12.60 -9.41 13.90
N ALA A 192 -11.30 -9.34 14.13
CA ALA A 192 -10.68 -9.95 15.31
C ALA A 192 -9.41 -9.19 15.68
N PRO A 193 -8.95 -9.30 16.93
CA PRO A 193 -7.68 -8.72 17.31
C PRO A 193 -6.53 -9.25 16.45
N TYR A 194 -5.63 -8.38 16.05
CA TYR A 194 -4.42 -8.79 15.35
C TYR A 194 -3.43 -9.37 16.36
N ASP A 195 -3.10 -10.65 16.20
CA ASP A 195 -2.11 -11.34 17.03
C ASP A 195 -1.22 -12.19 16.13
N VAL A 196 0.06 -11.82 16.04
CA VAL A 196 1.07 -12.51 15.23
C VAL A 196 1.20 -13.99 15.61
N ARG A 197 0.94 -14.33 16.87
CA ARG A 197 1.02 -15.71 17.36
C ARG A 197 -0.08 -16.60 16.81
N LYS A 198 -1.19 -16.02 16.34
CA LYS A 198 -2.34 -16.74 15.75
C LYS A 198 -2.21 -16.92 14.24
N ILE A 199 -1.14 -16.43 13.63
CA ILE A 199 -0.87 -16.64 12.21
C ILE A 199 -0.38 -18.08 12.02
N LYS A 200 -1.04 -18.81 11.12
CA LYS A 200 -0.67 -20.15 10.71
C LYS A 200 0.23 -20.11 9.48
N ASP A 201 -0.23 -19.48 8.42
CA ASP A 201 0.47 -19.41 7.14
C ASP A 201 0.54 -17.97 6.63
N LEU A 202 1.61 -17.67 5.90
CA LEU A 202 1.78 -16.44 5.12
C LEU A 202 1.66 -16.80 3.64
N VAL A 203 0.91 -15.98 2.92
CA VAL A 203 0.48 -16.23 1.54
C VAL A 203 0.97 -15.09 0.66
N PHE A 204 1.87 -15.39 -0.27
CA PHE A 204 2.50 -14.42 -1.17
C PHE A 204 2.01 -14.63 -2.59
N PHE A 205 1.60 -13.56 -3.26
CA PHE A 205 1.21 -13.59 -4.66
C PHE A 205 1.37 -12.23 -5.31
N LEU A 206 1.42 -12.24 -6.65
CA LEU A 206 1.34 -11.03 -7.45
C LEU A 206 -0.11 -10.78 -7.86
N PHE A 207 -0.49 -9.52 -7.96
CA PHE A 207 -1.80 -9.11 -8.45
C PHE A 207 -1.68 -7.93 -9.42
N SER A 208 -2.64 -7.84 -10.34
CA SER A 208 -2.75 -6.76 -11.32
C SER A 208 -4.22 -6.50 -11.64
N ARG A 209 -4.59 -5.24 -11.83
CA ARG A 209 -6.01 -4.85 -11.97
C ARG A 209 -6.60 -5.08 -13.36
N LYS A 210 -5.79 -5.01 -14.43
CA LYS A 210 -6.30 -4.86 -15.81
C LYS A 210 -5.90 -5.98 -16.76
N ARG A 211 -4.91 -6.79 -16.40
CA ARG A 211 -4.34 -7.83 -17.25
C ARG A 211 -3.89 -8.98 -16.37
N ASP A 212 -3.70 -10.15 -16.98
CA ASP A 212 -3.12 -11.30 -16.30
C ASP A 212 -1.71 -10.99 -15.82
N VAL A 213 -1.38 -11.52 -14.66
CA VAL A 213 -0.01 -11.48 -14.14
C VAL A 213 0.89 -12.32 -15.08
N PRO A 214 2.01 -11.77 -15.56
CA PRO A 214 2.92 -12.50 -16.44
C PRO A 214 3.52 -13.75 -15.75
N PRO A 215 4.05 -14.72 -16.52
CA PRO A 215 4.79 -15.85 -15.96
C PRO A 215 5.90 -15.38 -15.02
N HIS A 216 5.89 -15.89 -13.79
CA HIS A 216 6.81 -15.46 -12.75
C HIS A 216 7.15 -16.59 -11.76
N SER A 217 8.26 -16.45 -11.06
CA SER A 217 8.58 -17.21 -9.85
C SER A 217 8.53 -16.29 -8.62
N ILE A 218 8.28 -16.86 -7.44
CA ILE A 218 8.35 -16.14 -6.17
C ILE A 218 9.36 -16.86 -5.28
N GLU A 219 10.27 -16.14 -4.67
CA GLU A 219 11.26 -16.68 -3.75
C GLU A 219 11.38 -15.81 -2.51
N LEU A 220 11.35 -16.43 -1.34
CA LEU A 220 11.54 -15.78 -0.06
C LEU A 220 12.99 -15.97 0.38
N LEU A 221 13.65 -14.87 0.75
CA LEU A 221 15.04 -14.84 1.18
C LEU A 221 15.14 -14.18 2.57
N ASP A 222 16.10 -14.65 3.37
CA ASP A 222 16.53 -13.96 4.59
C ASP A 222 17.41 -12.73 4.26
N SER A 223 17.83 -11.99 5.29
CA SER A 223 18.71 -10.81 5.15
C SER A 223 20.10 -11.12 4.59
N ARG A 224 20.54 -12.40 4.60
CA ARG A 224 21.80 -12.86 4.03
C ARG A 224 21.63 -13.34 2.58
N GLY A 225 20.42 -13.28 2.04
CA GLY A 225 20.09 -13.77 0.70
C GLY A 225 19.94 -15.29 0.62
N MET A 226 19.79 -15.98 1.75
CA MET A 226 19.56 -17.42 1.80
C MET A 226 18.09 -17.73 1.49
N SER A 227 17.85 -18.69 0.61
CA SER A 227 16.50 -19.11 0.21
C SER A 227 15.79 -19.83 1.34
N ILE A 228 14.59 -19.35 1.68
CA ILE A 228 13.70 -19.92 2.69
C ILE A 228 12.65 -20.82 2.01
N ALA A 229 12.01 -20.28 0.96
CA ALA A 229 10.97 -20.98 0.21
C ALA A 229 10.89 -20.42 -1.22
N LYS A 230 10.53 -21.27 -2.17
CA LYS A 230 10.42 -20.88 -3.57
C LYS A 230 9.21 -21.52 -4.24
N LEU A 231 8.52 -20.73 -5.04
CA LEU A 231 7.55 -21.14 -6.03
C LEU A 231 8.20 -21.03 -7.41
N ASP A 232 8.44 -22.18 -8.03
CA ASP A 232 8.99 -22.22 -9.38
C ASP A 232 8.01 -21.68 -10.42
N ARG A 233 8.57 -21.10 -11.47
CA ARG A 233 7.80 -20.47 -12.54
C ARG A 233 6.99 -21.50 -13.31
N LYS A 234 5.70 -21.20 -13.50
CA LYS A 234 4.89 -21.79 -14.57
C LYS A 234 4.86 -20.88 -15.77
N GLU A 235 4.89 -21.46 -16.97
CA GLU A 235 4.86 -20.72 -18.25
C GLU A 235 3.49 -20.07 -18.54
N THR A 236 2.45 -20.51 -17.84
CA THR A 236 1.09 -19.96 -17.96
C THR A 236 0.98 -18.63 -17.18
N PRO A 237 0.47 -17.55 -17.81
CA PRO A 237 0.09 -16.34 -17.09
C PRO A 237 -0.99 -16.61 -16.04
N GLY A 238 -1.08 -15.75 -15.04
CA GLY A 238 -2.07 -15.80 -13.97
C GLY A 238 -1.46 -15.67 -12.58
N VAL A 239 -2.34 -15.46 -11.60
CA VAL A 239 -1.94 -15.38 -10.19
C VAL A 239 -1.44 -16.74 -9.75
N GLN A 240 -0.24 -16.76 -9.16
CA GLN A 240 0.34 -17.92 -8.51
C GLN A 240 0.67 -17.56 -7.08
N THR A 241 0.57 -18.54 -6.18
CA THR A 241 0.61 -18.30 -4.75
C THR A 241 1.67 -19.18 -4.09
N LEU A 242 2.56 -18.56 -3.33
CA LEU A 242 3.49 -19.22 -2.43
C LEU A 242 2.93 -19.15 -1.01
N THR A 243 2.58 -20.29 -0.43
CA THR A 243 2.14 -20.39 0.98
C THR A 243 3.26 -21.00 1.81
N VAL A 244 3.61 -20.36 2.93
CA VAL A 244 4.68 -20.80 3.84
C VAL A 244 4.17 -20.72 5.27
N SER A 245 4.46 -21.72 6.10
CA SER A 245 4.04 -21.67 7.50
C SER A 245 4.77 -20.56 8.26
N LYS A 246 4.11 -20.01 9.28
CA LYS A 246 4.71 -19.04 10.19
C LYS A 246 5.99 -19.59 10.81
N GLU A 247 6.01 -20.86 11.24
CA GLU A 247 7.19 -21.44 11.90
C GLU A 247 8.43 -21.39 11.00
N VAL A 248 8.30 -21.75 9.72
CA VAL A 248 9.45 -21.74 8.78
C VAL A 248 10.03 -20.33 8.62
N LEU A 249 9.17 -19.33 8.50
CA LEU A 249 9.62 -17.93 8.41
C LEU A 249 10.16 -17.42 9.75
N TRP A 250 9.55 -17.80 10.87
CA TRP A 250 10.01 -17.41 12.20
C TRP A 250 11.39 -17.99 12.52
N ASP A 251 11.63 -19.25 12.17
CA ASP A 251 12.92 -19.91 12.39
C ASP A 251 14.03 -19.29 11.54
N ALA A 252 13.71 -18.83 10.33
CA ALA A 252 14.67 -18.19 9.43
C ALA A 252 14.95 -16.71 9.76
N LEU A 253 13.93 -15.97 10.22
CA LEU A 253 13.98 -14.51 10.36
C LEU A 253 14.11 -14.06 11.83
N GLY A 254 13.61 -14.83 12.78
CA GLY A 254 13.42 -14.38 14.16
C GLY A 254 12.23 -13.40 14.29
N ASP A 255 12.13 -12.73 15.45
CA ASP A 255 11.03 -11.79 15.74
C ASP A 255 11.19 -10.44 15.00
N ASP A 256 12.43 -10.05 14.71
CA ASP A 256 12.81 -8.75 14.17
C ASP A 256 13.47 -8.84 12.79
N GLY A 257 13.37 -9.98 12.12
CA GLY A 257 14.03 -10.21 10.85
C GLY A 257 13.33 -9.55 9.65
N ASP A 258 14.16 -9.13 8.70
CA ASP A 258 13.72 -8.61 7.41
C ASP A 258 13.47 -9.75 6.42
N LEU A 259 12.32 -9.70 5.75
CA LEU A 259 12.00 -10.62 4.66
C LEU A 259 12.28 -9.96 3.31
N GLN A 260 12.97 -10.67 2.43
CA GLN A 260 13.06 -10.29 1.02
C GLN A 260 12.21 -11.24 0.16
N VAL A 261 11.31 -10.67 -0.63
CA VAL A 261 10.52 -11.37 -1.65
C VAL A 261 11.09 -11.05 -3.01
N ARG A 262 11.80 -12.02 -3.60
CA ARG A 262 12.35 -11.92 -4.95
C ARG A 262 11.39 -12.53 -5.96
N VAL A 263 11.03 -11.75 -6.97
CA VAL A 263 10.18 -12.19 -8.07
C VAL A 263 10.97 -12.05 -9.37
N GLU A 264 11.00 -13.12 -10.17
CA GLU A 264 11.52 -13.06 -11.53
C GLU A 264 10.36 -13.16 -12.51
N ILE A 265 10.24 -12.18 -13.40
CA ILE A 265 9.15 -12.05 -14.37
C ILE A 265 9.72 -12.17 -15.78
N ILE A 266 9.09 -13.00 -16.62
CA ILE A 266 9.40 -13.00 -18.06
C ILE A 266 8.74 -11.79 -18.71
N CYS A 267 9.56 -10.94 -19.33
CA CYS A 267 9.13 -9.95 -20.31
C CYS A 267 8.77 -10.68 -21.60
N ARG A 268 7.49 -10.65 -21.98
CA ARG A 268 7.04 -11.05 -23.31
C ARG A 268 7.31 -9.87 -24.23
N GLY A 269 8.59 -9.60 -24.45
CA GLY A 269 9.06 -8.37 -25.09
C GLY A 269 8.22 -8.00 -26.31
N ASN A 270 7.85 -6.72 -26.40
CA ASN A 270 7.43 -6.16 -27.68
C ASN A 270 8.59 -6.38 -28.67
N PRO A 271 8.37 -6.97 -29.86
CA PRO A 271 9.43 -7.15 -30.85
C PRO A 271 10.19 -5.85 -31.14
N ILE A 272 9.52 -4.69 -31.04
CA ILE A 272 10.11 -3.36 -31.18
C ILE A 272 11.10 -3.06 -30.05
N ASP A 273 10.84 -3.48 -28.81
CA ASP A 273 11.76 -3.26 -27.68
C ASP A 273 12.99 -4.18 -27.77
N ALA A 274 12.84 -5.38 -28.32
CA ALA A 274 13.98 -6.26 -28.63
C ALA A 274 14.85 -5.67 -29.75
N LEU A 275 14.24 -5.04 -30.76
CA LEU A 275 14.95 -4.29 -31.80
C LEU A 275 15.63 -3.03 -31.23
N ASN A 276 14.95 -2.27 -30.38
CA ASN A 276 15.51 -1.08 -29.75
C ASN A 276 16.64 -1.40 -28.77
N ALA A 277 16.60 -2.54 -28.07
CA ALA A 277 17.71 -3.00 -27.23
C ALA A 277 18.95 -3.41 -28.06
N LEU A 278 18.75 -3.97 -29.26
CA LEU A 278 19.83 -4.23 -30.20
C LEU A 278 20.42 -2.92 -30.77
N SER A 279 19.59 -1.94 -31.07
CA SER A 279 20.00 -0.60 -31.54
C SER A 279 20.65 0.26 -30.46
N GLY A 280 20.21 0.13 -29.20
CA GLY A 280 20.69 0.92 -28.05
C GLY A 280 22.11 0.58 -27.61
N SER A 281 22.61 -0.62 -27.98
CA SER A 281 24.00 -1.03 -27.75
C SER A 281 25.01 -0.16 -28.49
N GLN A 282 24.59 0.51 -29.58
CA GLN A 282 25.44 1.46 -30.33
C GLN A 282 25.27 2.92 -29.86
N LEU A 283 24.15 3.25 -29.20
CA LEU A 283 23.85 4.63 -28.75
C LEU A 283 24.32 4.94 -27.32
N GLN A 284 24.58 3.92 -26.49
CA GLN A 284 25.12 4.14 -25.13
C GLN A 284 26.56 4.68 -25.10
N GLN A 285 27.30 4.67 -26.21
CA GLN A 285 28.57 5.40 -26.33
C GLN A 285 28.39 6.89 -26.65
N GLN A 286 27.20 7.36 -27.01
CA GLN A 286 26.96 8.79 -27.33
C GLN A 286 26.07 9.54 -26.31
N GLN A 287 25.38 8.86 -25.38
CA GLN A 287 24.45 9.51 -24.45
C GLN A 287 25.00 9.87 -23.06
N GLN A 288 26.28 9.62 -22.76
CA GLN A 288 26.91 10.12 -21.51
C GLN A 288 27.15 11.64 -21.47
N GLN A 289 26.78 12.39 -22.52
CA GLN A 289 26.99 13.85 -22.59
C GLN A 289 25.71 14.71 -22.59
N GLN A 290 24.49 14.16 -22.45
CA GLN A 290 23.24 14.95 -22.48
C GLN A 290 22.24 14.65 -21.35
N GLN A 291 22.72 14.24 -20.16
CA GLN A 291 21.90 14.26 -18.94
C GLN A 291 21.96 15.64 -18.26
N SER A 292 21.40 16.64 -18.93
CA SER A 292 20.93 17.88 -18.31
C SER A 292 19.87 18.42 -19.26
N GLU A 293 18.67 18.71 -18.77
CA GLU A 293 17.54 19.27 -19.54
C GLU A 293 16.80 18.26 -20.45
N LEU A 294 15.81 17.55 -19.89
CA LEU A 294 14.53 17.16 -20.53
C LEU A 294 13.77 16.22 -19.57
N ARG A 295 13.14 16.83 -18.55
CA ARG A 295 12.11 16.20 -17.70
C ARG A 295 10.79 16.93 -17.86
N GLU A 296 10.22 16.91 -19.06
CA GLU A 296 8.81 17.23 -19.27
C GLU A 296 8.29 16.38 -20.44
N GLY A 297 7.23 15.61 -20.21
CA GLY A 297 6.50 14.94 -21.30
C GLY A 297 6.37 13.42 -21.17
N GLY A 298 5.46 12.98 -20.31
CA GLY A 298 4.93 11.61 -20.31
C GLY A 298 3.51 11.64 -19.78
N GLN A 299 2.56 12.01 -20.63
CA GLN A 299 1.13 12.10 -20.30
C GLN A 299 0.57 10.72 -19.92
N ALA A 300 0.60 10.38 -18.64
CA ALA A 300 -0.46 9.55 -18.07
C ALA A 300 -1.71 10.45 -18.02
N GLY A 301 -2.80 10.05 -18.69
CA GLY A 301 -4.07 10.78 -18.64
C GLY A 301 -4.44 11.16 -17.20
N PRO A 302 -5.11 12.31 -16.98
CA PRO A 302 -5.27 12.87 -15.65
C PRO A 302 -5.86 11.82 -14.70
N PRO A 303 -5.26 11.63 -13.51
CA PRO A 303 -5.84 10.72 -12.52
C PRO A 303 -7.28 11.17 -12.24
N ARG A 304 -8.22 10.22 -12.19
CA ARG A 304 -9.62 10.52 -11.95
C ARG A 304 -9.76 11.25 -10.60
N THR A 305 -10.14 12.51 -10.67
CA THR A 305 -10.38 13.40 -9.53
C THR A 305 -11.81 13.19 -9.03
N VAL A 306 -11.96 13.01 -7.71
CA VAL A 306 -13.26 13.04 -7.05
C VAL A 306 -13.40 14.39 -6.36
N GLN A 307 -14.51 15.07 -6.65
CA GLN A 307 -14.88 16.34 -6.03
C GLN A 307 -15.62 16.04 -4.72
N ILE A 308 -15.13 16.56 -3.60
CA ILE A 308 -15.65 16.23 -2.26
C ILE A 308 -16.36 17.46 -1.66
N GLY A 309 -17.70 17.41 -1.64
CA GLY A 309 -18.55 18.46 -1.07
C GLY A 309 -18.50 19.80 -1.82
N ASP A 310 -18.78 20.90 -1.11
CA ASP A 310 -18.86 22.25 -1.68
C ASP A 310 -17.48 22.88 -1.97
N LYS A 311 -16.39 22.26 -1.50
CA LYS A 311 -15.02 22.66 -1.82
C LYS A 311 -14.43 21.70 -2.84
N LYS A 312 -14.00 22.23 -3.98
CA LYS A 312 -13.17 21.52 -4.97
C LYS A 312 -11.80 21.21 -4.36
N GLU A 313 -11.73 20.16 -3.56
CA GLU A 313 -10.48 19.58 -3.09
C GLU A 313 -10.20 18.36 -3.96
N GLU A 314 -9.13 18.44 -4.76
CA GLU A 314 -8.75 17.39 -5.71
C GLU A 314 -7.86 16.34 -5.02
N TYR A 315 -8.17 15.08 -5.27
CA TYR A 315 -7.44 13.93 -4.72
C TYR A 315 -7.11 12.95 -5.83
N VAL A 316 -5.93 12.32 -5.71
CA VAL A 316 -5.65 11.09 -6.44
C VAL A 316 -6.36 9.95 -5.74
N VAL A 317 -7.24 9.27 -6.48
CA VAL A 317 -8.10 8.22 -5.97
C VAL A 317 -7.56 6.83 -6.30
N PHE A 318 -7.39 6.01 -5.26
CA PHE A 318 -7.16 4.57 -5.37
C PHE A 318 -8.48 3.82 -5.18
N HIS A 319 -8.66 2.79 -5.99
CA HIS A 319 -9.69 1.81 -5.74
C HIS A 319 -9.04 0.71 -4.92
N GLY A 320 -9.59 0.40 -3.74
CA GLY A 320 -9.24 -0.84 -3.05
C GLY A 320 -9.59 -2.03 -3.94
N ASP A 321 -8.95 -3.17 -3.72
CA ASP A 321 -9.15 -4.40 -4.48
C ASP A 321 -10.62 -4.88 -4.39
N ASP A 322 -11.45 -4.39 -5.31
CA ASP A 322 -12.79 -4.86 -5.67
C ASP A 322 -12.74 -5.57 -7.03
#